data_AF-A0A1G3QG09-F1
#
_entry.id   AF-A0A1G3QG09-F1
#
_cell.length_a   1.000
_cell.length_b   1.000
_cell.length_c   1.000
_cell.angle_alpha   90.00
_cell.angle_beta   90.00
_cell.angle_gamma   90.00
#
_symmetry.space_group_name_H-M   'P 1'
#
loop_
_entity.id
_entity.type
_entity.pdbx_description
1 polymer ?
#
loop_
_entity_poly.entity_id
_entity_poly.type
_entity_poly.pdbx_seq_one_letter_code
_entity_poly.pdbx_strand_id
1 'polypeptide(L)'
;MSHTIWKFLLCVFGISLLFQVPALYSKDLGYTLVSIENLNRYDEDRVLYQQFESTLEKYASGANDNSIAALMVIKDKKVYLFEDGYDSPEQVKLNRDTLDRSSQILPDMWQNKIDSIPDFVLITDRRIELQRNTAKEWVSSNYKDFYLSVRDKFLKKQVAIFLSLIINRIDTEISVDRKRIPRKISEGDQVKYITTVSARTPDGGTVYYAEDADGDGVTETFTVNNTDGFQWGFKSGPNLVYIKNNTQKDIEKIIGRLTNLAYYGSPEEEELIKKTFPKPEKINSMIDDIYVIDSDTVRFLQKNNINLENIINKGSAADSK
;
A
#
# COMPACT_ATOMS: atom_id res chain seq x y z
N MET A 1 44.24 -29.47 -21.75
CA MET A 1 43.03 -28.83 -22.30
C MET A 1 41.83 -28.81 -21.34
N SER A 2 41.77 -29.62 -20.27
CA SER A 2 40.60 -29.66 -19.37
C SER A 2 40.50 -28.48 -18.37
N HIS A 3 41.63 -27.93 -17.91
CA HIS A 3 41.62 -26.86 -16.90
C HIS A 3 41.12 -25.50 -17.42
N THR A 4 41.28 -25.22 -18.70
CA THR A 4 40.79 -23.98 -19.33
C THR A 4 39.28 -24.03 -19.53
N ILE A 5 38.72 -25.20 -19.85
CA ILE A 5 37.28 -25.42 -20.03
C ILE A 5 36.55 -25.31 -18.69
N TRP A 6 37.14 -25.85 -17.61
CA TRP A 6 36.57 -25.75 -16.27
C TRP A 6 36.49 -24.30 -15.75
N LYS A 7 37.54 -23.50 -16.00
CA LYS A 7 37.53 -22.07 -15.65
C LYS A 7 36.47 -21.30 -16.45
N PHE A 8 36.29 -21.65 -17.72
CA PHE A 8 35.27 -21.03 -18.56
C PHE A 8 33.85 -21.36 -18.08
N LEU A 9 33.58 -22.61 -17.72
CA LEU A 9 32.29 -23.04 -17.15
C LEU A 9 31.99 -22.37 -15.80
N LEU A 10 32.98 -22.23 -14.92
CA LEU A 10 32.82 -21.49 -13.66
C LEU A 10 32.52 -20.00 -13.88
N CYS A 11 33.16 -19.37 -14.87
CA CYS A 11 32.85 -17.98 -15.23
C CYS A 11 31.43 -17.83 -15.80
N VAL A 12 30.98 -18.74 -16.67
CA VAL A 12 29.62 -18.71 -17.24
C VAL A 12 28.57 -18.94 -16.15
N PHE A 13 28.83 -19.85 -15.20
CA PHE A 13 27.93 -20.11 -14.07
C PHE A 13 27.88 -18.93 -13.08
N GLY A 14 29.02 -18.27 -12.83
CA GLY A 14 29.07 -17.04 -12.03
C GLY A 14 28.30 -15.89 -12.69
N ILE A 15 28.39 -15.76 -14.02
CA ILE A 15 27.62 -14.77 -14.78
C ILE A 15 26.12 -15.08 -14.75
N SER A 16 25.70 -16.35 -14.87
CA SER A 16 24.27 -16.69 -14.79
C SER A 16 23.67 -16.43 -13.41
N LEU A 17 24.45 -16.60 -12.34
CA LEU A 17 24.05 -16.23 -10.97
C LEU A 17 23.86 -14.72 -10.80
N LEU A 18 24.64 -13.89 -11.50
CA LEU A 18 24.45 -12.43 -11.51
C LEU A 18 23.17 -11.99 -12.24
N PHE A 19 22.68 -12.78 -13.20
CA PHE A 19 21.40 -12.53 -13.89
C PHE A 19 20.16 -13.03 -13.12
N GLN A 20 20.34 -13.73 -12.00
CA GLN A 20 19.23 -14.13 -11.11
C GLN A 20 18.98 -13.15 -9.94
N VAL A 21 19.76 -12.06 -9.86
CA VAL A 21 19.41 -10.97 -8.95
C VAL A 21 18.12 -10.34 -9.50
N PRO A 22 16.99 -10.35 -8.76
CA PRO A 22 15.82 -9.61 -9.19
C PRO A 22 16.26 -8.17 -9.36
N ALA A 23 16.11 -7.65 -10.58
CA ALA A 23 16.37 -6.25 -10.88
C ALA A 23 15.61 -5.43 -9.84
N LEU A 24 16.34 -4.83 -8.90
CA LEU A 24 15.84 -3.79 -8.01
C LEU A 24 15.55 -2.60 -8.93
N TYR A 25 14.37 -2.61 -9.52
CA TYR A 25 13.82 -1.51 -10.29
C TYR A 25 13.52 -0.36 -9.33
N SER A 26 14.55 0.43 -9.01
CA SER A 26 14.39 1.80 -8.51
C SER A 26 14.80 2.74 -9.62
N LYS A 27 13.91 2.86 -10.61
CA LYS A 27 13.78 4.10 -11.38
C LYS A 27 12.41 4.62 -11.02
N ASP A 28 12.36 5.88 -10.62
CA ASP A 28 11.13 6.66 -10.47
C ASP A 28 10.36 6.54 -11.79
N LEU A 29 9.44 5.57 -11.85
CA LEU A 29 8.61 5.36 -13.03
C LEU A 29 7.65 6.53 -13.03
N GLY A 30 7.87 7.51 -13.90
CA GLY A 30 6.90 8.55 -14.16
C GLY A 30 5.58 7.88 -14.57
N TYR A 31 4.65 7.82 -13.62
CA TYR A 31 3.33 7.26 -13.84
C TYR A 31 2.51 8.26 -14.65
N THR A 32 1.73 7.75 -15.58
CA THR A 32 0.83 8.57 -16.40
C THR A 32 -0.57 8.49 -15.82
N LEU A 33 -1.28 9.63 -15.85
CA LEU A 33 -2.70 9.67 -15.53
C LEU A 33 -3.46 8.66 -16.40
N VAL A 34 -4.46 8.03 -15.80
CA VAL A 34 -5.33 7.10 -16.51
C VAL A 34 -6.12 7.81 -17.61
N SER A 35 -6.23 7.17 -18.77
CA SER A 35 -6.97 7.69 -19.91
C SER A 35 -7.75 6.56 -20.58
N ILE A 36 -8.98 6.86 -20.99
CA ILE A 36 -9.89 5.91 -21.63
C ILE A 36 -9.31 5.37 -22.96
N GLU A 37 -8.48 6.16 -23.64
CA GLU A 37 -7.86 5.80 -24.92
C GLU A 37 -6.85 4.66 -24.79
N ASN A 38 -6.20 4.56 -23.63
CA ASN A 38 -5.13 3.62 -23.37
C ASN A 38 -5.61 2.29 -22.78
N LEU A 39 -6.92 2.13 -22.58
CA LEU A 39 -7.52 0.92 -22.05
C LEU A 39 -7.30 -0.30 -22.94
N ASN A 40 -6.87 -1.41 -22.34
CA ASN A 40 -6.67 -2.66 -23.07
C ASN A 40 -7.97 -3.47 -23.26
N ARG A 41 -8.90 -3.40 -22.31
CA ARG A 41 -10.16 -4.14 -22.27
C ARG A 41 -11.30 -3.24 -21.79
N TYR A 42 -12.47 -3.37 -22.42
CA TYR A 42 -13.68 -2.58 -22.12
C TYR A 42 -14.86 -3.47 -21.70
N ASP A 43 -14.73 -4.78 -21.87
CA ASP A 43 -15.76 -5.79 -21.68
C ASP A 43 -15.88 -6.28 -20.24
N GLU A 44 -14.99 -5.83 -19.36
CA GLU A 44 -14.94 -6.24 -17.96
C GLU A 44 -15.40 -5.11 -17.04
N ASP A 45 -16.28 -5.44 -16.09
CA ASP A 45 -16.73 -4.49 -15.08
C ASP A 45 -15.59 -4.21 -14.08
N ARG A 46 -15.15 -2.96 -13.99
CA ARG A 46 -13.98 -2.57 -13.19
C ARG A 46 -14.11 -1.19 -12.58
N VAL A 47 -13.44 -0.99 -11.45
CA VAL A 47 -13.32 0.31 -10.78
C VAL A 47 -11.86 0.54 -10.47
N LEU A 48 -11.38 1.74 -10.77
CA LEU A 48 -10.06 2.24 -10.42
C LEU A 48 -10.20 3.58 -9.73
N TYR A 49 -9.39 3.77 -8.69
CA TYR A 49 -9.12 5.08 -8.13
C TYR A 49 -7.62 5.40 -8.21
N GLN A 50 -7.29 6.56 -8.76
CA GLN A 50 -5.93 7.06 -8.87
C GLN A 50 -5.86 8.46 -8.30
N GLN A 51 -4.88 8.76 -7.45
CA GLN A 51 -4.66 10.08 -6.86
C GLN A 51 -3.17 10.33 -6.75
N PHE A 52 -2.76 11.50 -7.25
CA PHE A 52 -1.39 11.98 -7.12
C PHE A 52 -1.43 13.38 -6.55
N GLU A 53 -0.59 13.60 -5.55
CA GLU A 53 -0.31 14.94 -5.07
C GLU A 53 1.17 15.23 -5.25
N SER A 54 1.45 16.29 -6.00
CA SER A 54 2.81 16.80 -6.14
C SER A 54 3.03 17.79 -5.01
N THR A 55 3.82 17.40 -4.00
CA THR A 55 4.22 18.34 -2.97
C THR A 55 5.09 19.41 -3.63
N LEU A 56 4.64 20.66 -3.60
CA LEU A 56 5.45 21.83 -3.95
C LEU A 56 6.78 21.72 -3.20
N GLU A 57 7.86 21.34 -3.87
CA GLU A 57 9.18 21.56 -3.31
C GLU A 57 9.31 23.06 -3.13
N LYS A 58 9.23 23.49 -1.87
CA LYS A 58 9.22 24.88 -1.39
C LYS A 58 10.39 25.74 -1.89
N TYR A 59 11.34 25.16 -2.62
CA TYR A 59 12.55 25.78 -3.16
C TYR A 59 12.91 25.36 -4.59
N ALA A 60 12.11 24.54 -5.27
CA ALA A 60 12.33 24.22 -6.68
C ALA A 60 11.58 25.24 -7.55
N SER A 61 12.32 26.26 -8.01
CA SER A 61 11.89 27.13 -9.11
C SER A 61 11.56 26.26 -10.33
N GLY A 62 10.28 25.89 -10.48
CA GLY A 62 9.79 25.10 -11.61
C GLY A 62 8.89 23.90 -11.28
N ALA A 63 8.58 23.61 -10.02
CA ALA A 63 7.67 22.51 -9.67
C ALA A 63 6.21 22.90 -9.94
N ASN A 64 5.75 22.60 -11.16
CA ASN A 64 4.34 22.64 -11.55
C ASN A 64 3.55 21.66 -10.65
N ASP A 65 2.57 22.14 -9.90
CA ASP A 65 1.62 21.30 -9.19
C ASP A 65 0.65 20.66 -10.21
N ASN A 66 0.66 19.33 -10.34
CA ASN A 66 -0.37 18.63 -11.13
C ASN A 66 -1.05 17.58 -10.25
N SER A 67 -1.46 18.02 -9.06
CA SER A 67 -2.22 17.20 -8.14
C SER A 67 -3.61 16.91 -8.72
N ILE A 68 -3.89 15.64 -8.99
CA ILE A 68 -5.11 15.21 -9.66
C ILE A 68 -5.59 13.88 -9.05
N ALA A 69 -6.91 13.76 -8.91
CA ALA A 69 -7.59 12.53 -8.54
C ALA A 69 -8.49 12.09 -9.69
N ALA A 70 -8.46 10.81 -10.04
CA ALA A 70 -9.23 10.21 -11.11
C ALA A 70 -9.96 8.95 -10.60
N LEU A 71 -11.28 8.92 -10.81
CA LEU A 71 -12.12 7.74 -10.60
C LEU A 71 -12.57 7.23 -11.97
N MET A 72 -12.18 6.01 -12.31
CA MET A 72 -12.61 5.36 -13.55
C MET A 72 -13.47 4.13 -13.24
N VAL A 73 -14.62 4.02 -13.90
CA VAL A 73 -15.57 2.91 -13.78
C VAL A 73 -15.86 2.37 -15.17
N ILE A 74 -15.70 1.06 -15.35
CA ILE A 74 -16.19 0.33 -16.52
C ILE A 74 -17.40 -0.47 -16.05
N LYS A 75 -18.55 -0.25 -16.70
CA LYS A 75 -19.77 -1.02 -16.47
C LYS A 75 -20.50 -1.24 -17.79
N ASP A 76 -20.80 -2.49 -18.12
CA ASP A 76 -21.57 -2.85 -19.32
C ASP A 76 -21.01 -2.23 -20.61
N LYS A 77 -19.67 -2.26 -20.77
CA LYS A 77 -18.91 -1.65 -21.88
C LYS A 77 -18.91 -0.12 -21.94
N LYS A 78 -19.59 0.54 -21.00
CA LYS A 78 -19.51 1.99 -20.82
C LYS A 78 -18.38 2.31 -19.86
N VAL A 79 -17.61 3.34 -20.19
CA VAL A 79 -16.54 3.85 -19.34
C VAL A 79 -16.93 5.23 -18.83
N TYR A 80 -16.77 5.42 -17.54
CA TYR A 80 -17.03 6.66 -16.83
C TYR A 80 -15.72 7.09 -16.19
N LEU A 81 -15.16 8.22 -16.62
CA LEU A 81 -13.99 8.83 -16.03
C LEU A 81 -14.41 10.14 -15.38
N PHE A 82 -14.10 10.29 -14.10
CA PHE A 82 -14.25 11.52 -13.34
C PHE A 82 -12.88 11.96 -12.86
N GLU A 83 -12.58 13.25 -12.99
CA GLU A 83 -11.34 13.83 -12.48
C GLU A 83 -11.63 15.06 -11.61
N ASP A 84 -10.80 15.24 -10.60
CA ASP A 84 -10.83 16.26 -9.55
C ASP A 84 -9.43 16.88 -9.46
N GLY A 85 -9.34 18.21 -9.56
CA GLY A 85 -8.08 18.90 -9.83
C GLY A 85 -7.68 18.89 -11.31
N TYR A 86 -8.63 18.69 -12.23
CA TYR A 86 -8.34 18.67 -13.66
C TYR A 86 -8.16 20.09 -14.21
N ASP A 87 -7.00 20.36 -14.80
CA ASP A 87 -6.76 21.51 -15.66
C ASP A 87 -6.41 21.04 -17.07
N SER A 88 -6.91 21.75 -18.09
CA SER A 88 -6.57 21.45 -19.48
C SER A 88 -5.08 21.73 -19.76
N PRO A 89 -4.27 20.72 -20.14
CA PRO A 89 -2.83 20.92 -20.38
C PRO A 89 -2.53 21.94 -21.49
N GLU A 90 -3.40 22.01 -22.49
CA GLU A 90 -3.29 22.96 -23.60
C GLU A 90 -3.51 24.39 -23.14
N GLN A 91 -4.50 24.62 -22.26
CA GLN A 91 -4.77 25.94 -21.70
C GLN A 91 -3.67 26.38 -20.74
N VAL A 92 -3.20 25.48 -19.88
CA VAL A 92 -2.06 25.72 -18.98
C VAL A 92 -0.82 26.13 -19.78
N LYS A 93 -0.53 25.40 -20.87
CA LYS A 93 0.60 25.71 -21.75
C LYS A 93 0.43 27.05 -22.46
N LEU A 94 -0.75 27.33 -23.00
CA LEU A 94 -1.04 28.61 -23.67
C LEU A 94 -0.89 29.80 -22.70
N ASN A 95 -1.42 29.67 -21.49
CA ASN A 95 -1.32 30.68 -20.46
C ASN A 95 0.15 30.89 -20.06
N ARG A 96 0.92 29.80 -19.93
CA ARG A 96 2.35 29.85 -19.63
C ARG A 96 3.12 30.58 -20.73
N ASP A 97 2.91 30.19 -21.99
CA ASP A 97 3.55 30.81 -23.14
C ASP A 97 3.20 32.32 -23.24
N THR A 98 2.00 32.70 -22.83
CA THR A 98 1.54 34.10 -22.81
C THR A 98 2.23 34.92 -21.70
N LEU A 99 2.37 34.34 -20.51
CA LEU A 99 3.01 34.99 -19.35
C LEU A 99 4.54 35.05 -19.49
N ASP A 100 5.15 34.02 -20.07
CA ASP A 100 6.58 34.01 -20.41
C ASP A 100 6.89 35.14 -21.41
N ARG A 101 6.01 35.37 -22.39
CA ARG A 101 6.13 36.50 -23.33
C ARG A 101 5.95 37.87 -22.67
N SER A 102 5.15 37.96 -21.60
CA SER A 102 4.93 39.23 -20.89
C SER A 102 6.00 39.54 -19.83
N SER A 103 7.02 38.68 -19.66
CA SER A 103 8.08 38.80 -18.64
C SER A 103 7.53 38.95 -17.21
N GLN A 104 6.32 38.44 -16.96
CA GLN A 104 5.71 38.46 -15.64
C GLN A 104 6.18 37.25 -14.83
N ILE A 105 6.16 37.38 -13.49
CA ILE A 105 6.39 36.23 -12.61
C ILE A 105 5.27 35.24 -12.85
N LEU A 106 5.62 33.99 -13.19
CA LEU A 106 4.64 32.93 -13.39
C LEU A 106 3.87 32.67 -12.09
N PRO A 107 2.55 32.92 -12.05
CA PRO A 107 1.70 32.51 -10.94
C PRO A 107 1.51 30.98 -10.98
N ASP A 108 0.72 30.46 -10.04
CA ASP A 108 0.27 29.07 -10.13
C ASP A 108 -0.59 28.92 -11.40
N MET A 109 -0.12 28.07 -12.31
CA MET A 109 -0.73 27.85 -13.61
C MET A 109 -1.87 26.83 -13.54
N TRP A 110 -1.96 26.09 -12.43
CA TRP A 110 -2.91 25.01 -12.19
C TRP A 110 -3.93 25.49 -11.18
N GLN A 111 -5.10 25.88 -11.69
CA GLN A 111 -6.10 26.59 -10.89
C GLN A 111 -6.95 25.61 -10.09
N ASN A 112 -7.21 24.43 -10.65
CA ASN A 112 -8.01 23.42 -9.99
C ASN A 112 -7.11 22.58 -9.08
N LYS A 113 -7.55 22.39 -7.84
CA LYS A 113 -6.88 21.57 -6.83
C LYS A 113 -7.84 20.47 -6.39
N ILE A 114 -7.27 19.38 -5.89
CA ILE A 114 -8.05 18.29 -5.32
C ILE A 114 -8.82 18.81 -4.11
N ASP A 115 -10.14 18.88 -4.24
CA ASP A 115 -11.05 19.36 -3.18
C ASP A 115 -12.23 18.40 -2.94
N SER A 116 -12.14 17.17 -3.47
CA SER A 116 -13.20 16.16 -3.45
C SER A 116 -14.46 16.57 -4.23
N ILE A 117 -14.34 17.53 -5.15
CA ILE A 117 -15.41 17.95 -6.04
C ILE A 117 -14.92 17.75 -7.48
N PRO A 118 -15.51 16.82 -8.24
CA PRO A 118 -15.04 16.54 -9.60
C PRO A 118 -15.26 17.74 -10.52
N ASP A 119 -14.23 18.07 -11.29
CA ASP A 119 -14.19 19.18 -12.26
C ASP A 119 -14.41 18.70 -13.70
N PHE A 120 -14.13 17.42 -13.95
CA PHE A 120 -14.18 16.82 -15.27
C PHE A 120 -14.94 15.50 -15.28
N VAL A 121 -15.69 15.27 -16.35
CA VAL A 121 -16.33 13.99 -16.64
C VAL A 121 -16.21 13.63 -18.12
N LEU A 122 -15.87 12.38 -18.38
CA LEU A 122 -15.89 11.77 -19.71
C LEU A 122 -16.61 10.43 -19.64
N ILE A 123 -17.68 10.31 -20.43
CA ILE A 123 -18.48 9.09 -20.55
C ILE A 123 -18.36 8.58 -21.98
N THR A 124 -17.95 7.33 -22.14
CA THR A 124 -17.82 6.67 -23.44
C THR A 124 -18.59 5.35 -23.47
N ASP A 125 -19.07 4.96 -24.65
CA ASP A 125 -19.37 3.55 -24.95
C ASP A 125 -18.15 2.98 -25.69
N ARG A 126 -17.35 2.19 -24.98
CA ARG A 126 -16.00 1.77 -25.39
C ARG A 126 -15.12 2.98 -25.71
N ARG A 127 -14.98 3.31 -27.00
CA ARG A 127 -14.17 4.43 -27.53
C ARG A 127 -15.00 5.57 -28.09
N ILE A 128 -16.32 5.43 -28.11
CA ILE A 128 -17.21 6.46 -28.65
C ILE A 128 -17.59 7.38 -27.50
N GLU A 129 -17.20 8.65 -27.61
CA GLU A 129 -17.57 9.70 -26.66
C GLU A 129 -19.08 9.94 -26.70
N LEU A 130 -19.73 9.76 -25.55
CA LEU A 130 -21.15 10.07 -25.36
C LEU A 130 -21.31 11.45 -24.72
N GLN A 131 -20.42 11.79 -23.79
CA GLN A 131 -20.49 13.03 -23.03
C GLN A 131 -19.11 13.41 -22.53
N ARG A 132 -18.77 14.69 -22.65
CA ARG A 132 -17.59 15.30 -22.04
C ARG A 132 -17.99 16.64 -21.47
N ASN A 133 -17.58 16.91 -20.23
CA ASN A 133 -17.74 18.23 -19.63
C ASN A 133 -16.55 18.55 -18.72
N THR A 134 -16.08 19.78 -18.79
CA THR A 134 -14.94 20.33 -18.03
C THR A 134 -15.36 21.46 -17.08
N ALA A 135 -16.66 21.79 -17.02
CA ALA A 135 -17.17 22.86 -16.17
C ALA A 135 -17.49 22.33 -14.76
N LYS A 136 -16.71 22.77 -13.76
CA LYS A 136 -16.82 22.35 -12.35
C LYS A 136 -18.24 22.48 -11.81
N GLU A 137 -18.93 23.60 -12.05
CA GLU A 137 -20.29 23.83 -11.55
C GLU A 137 -21.27 22.80 -12.10
N TRP A 138 -21.11 22.42 -13.37
CA TRP A 138 -22.01 21.46 -14.00
C TRP A 138 -21.70 20.03 -13.54
N VAL A 139 -20.41 19.65 -13.51
CA VAL A 139 -19.99 18.30 -13.11
C VAL A 139 -20.33 18.03 -11.65
N SER A 140 -20.02 18.97 -10.77
CA SER A 140 -20.35 18.88 -9.34
C SER A 140 -21.85 18.77 -9.10
N SER A 141 -22.67 19.58 -9.76
CA SER A 141 -24.13 19.54 -9.57
C SER A 141 -24.77 18.21 -9.96
N ASN A 142 -24.19 17.49 -10.94
CA ASN A 142 -24.79 16.26 -11.47
C ASN A 142 -24.16 14.98 -10.90
N TYR A 143 -22.86 15.00 -10.57
CA TYR A 143 -22.10 13.77 -10.31
C TYR A 143 -21.32 13.75 -9.01
N LYS A 144 -21.31 14.83 -8.22
CA LYS A 144 -20.56 14.88 -6.95
C LYS A 144 -20.92 13.74 -5.99
N ASP A 145 -22.21 13.55 -5.73
CA ASP A 145 -22.68 12.52 -4.79
C ASP A 145 -22.35 11.10 -5.28
N PHE A 146 -22.46 10.90 -6.60
CA PHE A 146 -22.06 9.64 -7.23
C PHE A 146 -20.56 9.38 -7.04
N TYR A 147 -19.71 10.34 -7.43
CA TYR A 147 -18.25 10.26 -7.32
C TYR A 147 -17.82 9.92 -5.89
N LEU A 148 -18.29 10.69 -4.90
CA LEU A 148 -17.95 10.49 -3.50
C LEU A 148 -18.42 9.13 -2.98
N SER A 149 -19.67 8.73 -3.27
CA SER A 149 -20.20 7.46 -2.76
C SER A 149 -19.46 6.25 -3.32
N VAL A 150 -19.12 6.27 -4.61
CA VAL A 150 -18.43 5.17 -5.28
C VAL A 150 -16.98 5.10 -4.81
N ARG A 151 -16.28 6.24 -4.81
CA ARG A 151 -14.91 6.37 -4.31
C ARG A 151 -14.81 5.84 -2.88
N ASP A 152 -15.61 6.37 -1.96
CA ASP A 152 -15.54 6.01 -0.55
C ASP A 152 -15.86 4.53 -0.31
N LYS A 153 -16.90 4.02 -0.98
CA LYS A 153 -17.28 2.60 -0.87
C LYS A 153 -16.17 1.69 -1.39
N PHE A 154 -15.56 2.05 -2.52
CA PHE A 154 -14.50 1.29 -3.13
C PHE A 154 -13.24 1.28 -2.26
N LEU A 155 -12.78 2.46 -1.81
CA LEU A 155 -11.61 2.59 -0.95
C LEU A 155 -11.80 1.87 0.40
N LYS A 156 -12.94 2.07 1.07
CA LYS A 156 -13.25 1.36 2.33
C LYS A 156 -13.23 -0.16 2.16
N LYS A 157 -13.70 -0.68 1.02
CA LYS A 157 -13.67 -2.11 0.74
C LYS A 157 -12.23 -2.62 0.59
N GLN A 158 -11.37 -1.92 -0.14
CA GLN A 158 -9.96 -2.30 -0.31
C GLN A 158 -9.18 -2.20 1.01
N VAL A 159 -9.40 -1.14 1.77
CA VAL A 159 -8.82 -0.99 3.12
C VAL A 159 -9.26 -2.11 4.06
N ALA A 160 -10.54 -2.49 4.05
CA ALA A 160 -11.04 -3.58 4.89
C ALA A 160 -10.40 -4.94 4.55
N ILE A 161 -10.15 -5.20 3.26
CA ILE A 161 -9.43 -6.41 2.82
C ILE A 161 -7.97 -6.34 3.29
N PHE A 162 -7.31 -5.20 3.14
CA PHE A 162 -5.93 -5.07 3.60
C PHE A 162 -5.79 -5.21 5.13
N LEU A 163 -6.73 -4.64 5.90
CA LEU A 163 -6.79 -4.82 7.34
C LEU A 163 -7.00 -6.29 7.73
N SER A 164 -7.80 -7.05 6.98
CA SER A 164 -7.97 -8.48 7.27
C SER A 164 -6.69 -9.28 7.00
N LEU A 165 -5.86 -8.86 6.04
CA LEU A 165 -4.52 -9.44 5.84
C LEU A 165 -3.60 -9.10 7.01
N ILE A 166 -3.63 -7.85 7.50
CA ILE A 166 -2.84 -7.42 8.67
C ILE A 166 -3.22 -8.22 9.92
N ILE A 167 -4.51 -8.39 10.21
CA ILE A 167 -4.99 -9.15 11.38
C ILE A 167 -4.58 -10.62 11.29
N ASN A 168 -4.59 -11.20 10.08
CA ASN A 168 -4.19 -12.59 9.83
C ASN A 168 -2.73 -12.70 9.35
N ARG A 169 -1.84 -11.83 9.83
CA ARG A 169 -0.42 -11.79 9.40
C ARG A 169 0.38 -13.06 9.65
N ILE A 170 -0.10 -13.95 10.53
CA ILE A 170 0.53 -15.27 10.78
C ILE A 170 0.40 -16.17 9.54
N ASP A 171 -0.74 -16.10 8.85
CA ASP A 171 -1.09 -16.98 7.73
C ASP A 171 -0.91 -16.30 6.36
N THR A 172 -0.50 -15.02 6.34
CA THR A 172 -0.35 -14.23 5.11
C THR A 172 1.09 -13.77 4.90
N GLU A 173 1.50 -13.68 3.63
CA GLU A 173 2.81 -13.15 3.23
C GLU A 173 2.83 -11.62 3.38
N ILE A 174 2.83 -11.14 4.62
CA ILE A 174 3.05 -9.72 4.93
C ILE A 174 4.54 -9.45 5.14
N SER A 175 5.02 -8.38 4.54
CA SER A 175 6.36 -7.85 4.76
C SER A 175 6.23 -6.42 5.25
N VAL A 176 6.85 -6.15 6.40
CA VAL A 176 6.91 -4.82 7.00
C VAL A 176 8.38 -4.42 7.09
N ASP A 177 8.74 -3.31 6.47
CA ASP A 177 10.10 -2.76 6.48
C ASP A 177 10.06 -1.37 7.11
N ARG A 178 11.09 -1.06 7.90
CA ARG A 178 11.18 0.19 8.66
C ARG A 178 12.56 0.77 8.51
N LYS A 179 12.63 1.96 7.90
CA LYS A 179 13.89 2.65 7.61
C LYS A 179 13.94 3.99 8.32
N ARG A 180 15.08 4.29 8.95
CA ARG A 180 15.28 5.58 9.60
C ARG A 180 15.37 6.68 8.54
N ILE A 181 14.64 7.76 8.75
CA ILE A 181 14.72 8.94 7.89
C ILE A 181 16.06 9.67 8.15
N PRO A 182 16.87 9.96 7.11
CA PRO A 182 18.07 10.76 7.24
C PRO A 182 17.72 12.14 7.80
N ARG A 183 18.38 12.56 8.88
CA ARG A 183 18.07 13.82 9.54
C ARG A 183 19.01 14.94 9.11
N LYS A 184 18.48 16.17 9.09
CA LYS A 184 19.31 17.37 9.13
C LYS A 184 19.74 17.64 10.57
N ILE A 185 20.96 18.16 10.75
CA ILE A 185 21.54 18.47 12.07
C ILE A 185 20.66 19.47 12.87
N SER A 186 19.78 20.22 12.20
CA SER A 186 18.87 21.22 12.78
C SER A 186 17.55 20.67 13.33
N GLU A 187 17.18 19.42 13.04
CA GLU A 187 15.96 18.79 13.53
C GLU A 187 16.28 18.05 14.84
N GLY A 188 15.54 18.31 15.91
CA GLY A 188 15.82 17.84 17.28
C GLY A 188 15.86 16.31 17.50
N ASP A 189 15.70 15.86 18.75
CA ASP A 189 16.03 14.48 19.13
C ASP A 189 15.11 13.37 18.61
N GLN A 190 13.88 13.68 18.17
CA GLN A 190 12.91 12.66 17.78
C GLN A 190 13.31 11.89 16.51
N VAL A 191 13.35 10.55 16.61
CA VAL A 191 13.65 9.65 15.47
C VAL A 191 12.39 9.36 14.69
N LYS A 192 12.34 9.81 13.44
CA LYS A 192 11.31 9.42 12.50
C LYS A 192 11.76 8.25 11.63
N TYR A 193 10.80 7.42 11.24
CA TYR A 193 11.03 6.22 10.44
C TYR A 193 9.98 6.16 9.33
N ILE A 194 10.45 5.87 8.12
CA ILE A 194 9.58 5.40 7.04
C ILE A 194 9.16 3.98 7.38
N THR A 195 7.86 3.72 7.28
CA THR A 195 7.30 2.37 7.46
C THR A 195 6.61 1.96 6.17
N THR A 196 7.08 0.88 5.57
CA THR A 196 6.46 0.29 4.37
C THR A 196 5.86 -1.06 4.71
N VAL A 197 4.70 -1.34 4.14
CA VAL A 197 3.97 -2.58 4.35
C VAL A 197 3.55 -3.09 2.99
N SER A 198 3.87 -4.34 2.70
CA SER A 198 3.35 -5.05 1.54
C SER A 198 2.69 -6.34 1.97
N ALA A 199 1.53 -6.66 1.42
CA ALA A 199 0.87 -7.93 1.65
C ALA A 199 0.32 -8.49 0.34
N ARG A 200 0.26 -9.82 0.25
CA ARG A 200 -0.39 -10.52 -0.86
C ARG A 200 -1.60 -11.29 -0.34
N THR A 201 -2.66 -11.31 -1.12
CA THR A 201 -3.83 -12.15 -0.81
C THR A 201 -3.47 -13.64 -0.90
N PRO A 202 -4.17 -14.54 -0.16
CA PRO A 202 -3.85 -15.97 -0.15
C PRO A 202 -3.93 -16.66 -1.53
N ASP A 203 -4.76 -16.14 -2.44
CA ASP A 203 -4.85 -16.60 -3.83
C ASP A 203 -3.69 -16.11 -4.72
N GLY A 204 -2.79 -15.29 -4.17
CA GLY A 204 -1.65 -14.70 -4.85
C GLY A 204 -2.01 -13.59 -5.85
N GLY A 205 -3.30 -13.33 -6.06
CA GLY A 205 -3.79 -12.51 -7.17
C GLY A 205 -3.73 -11.01 -6.92
N THR A 206 -3.82 -10.55 -5.67
CA THR A 206 -3.82 -9.12 -5.34
C THR A 206 -2.69 -8.77 -4.39
N VAL A 207 -1.94 -7.73 -4.73
CA VAL A 207 -0.85 -7.17 -3.95
C VAL A 207 -1.26 -5.81 -3.43
N TYR A 208 -1.12 -5.63 -2.11
CA TYR A 208 -1.36 -4.39 -1.40
C TYR A 208 -0.03 -3.80 -0.95
N TYR A 209 0.07 -2.48 -1.01
CA TYR A 209 1.23 -1.73 -0.51
C TYR A 209 0.76 -0.46 0.20
N ALA A 210 1.35 -0.17 1.34
CA ALA A 210 1.14 1.06 2.09
C ALA A 210 2.48 1.63 2.57
N GLU A 211 2.61 2.94 2.58
CA GLU A 211 3.81 3.64 3.05
C GLU A 211 3.45 4.90 3.84
N ASP A 212 4.12 5.02 4.98
CA ASP A 212 4.23 6.21 5.84
C ASP A 212 5.61 6.79 5.56
N ALA A 213 5.64 7.87 4.78
CA ALA A 213 6.85 8.45 4.23
C ALA A 213 7.52 9.45 5.19
N ASP A 214 6.73 10.14 6.01
CA ASP A 214 7.23 11.20 6.90
C ASP A 214 7.39 10.75 8.36
N GLY A 215 6.89 9.56 8.71
CA GLY A 215 7.02 8.90 9.99
C GLY A 215 6.08 9.43 11.07
N ASP A 216 4.95 10.05 10.70
CA ASP A 216 3.94 10.53 11.64
C ASP A 216 2.87 9.47 12.02
N GLY A 217 2.92 8.30 11.38
CA GLY A 217 1.99 7.19 11.59
C GLY A 217 0.72 7.26 10.75
N VAL A 218 0.62 8.22 9.84
CA VAL A 218 -0.37 8.30 8.77
C VAL A 218 0.20 7.64 7.51
N THR A 219 -0.69 7.13 6.65
CA THR A 219 -0.34 6.48 5.38
C THR A 219 -0.59 7.49 4.26
N GLU A 220 0.46 7.98 3.61
CA GLU A 220 0.33 8.90 2.47
C GLU A 220 0.25 8.15 1.14
N THR A 221 0.85 6.97 1.07
CA THR A 221 0.88 6.16 -0.15
C THR A 221 0.16 4.84 0.08
N PHE A 222 -0.84 4.55 -0.74
CA PHE A 222 -1.60 3.31 -0.70
C PHE A 222 -1.87 2.80 -2.12
N THR A 223 -1.44 1.58 -2.41
CA THR A 223 -1.59 0.98 -3.73
C THR A 223 -2.14 -0.43 -3.65
N VAL A 224 -2.97 -0.78 -4.64
CA VAL A 224 -3.57 -2.09 -4.79
C VAL A 224 -3.49 -2.50 -6.25
N ASN A 225 -2.87 -3.65 -6.49
CA ASN A 225 -2.68 -4.19 -7.84
C ASN A 225 -3.11 -5.66 -7.90
N ASN A 226 -3.98 -5.97 -8.85
CA ASN A 226 -4.39 -7.32 -9.21
C ASN A 226 -3.55 -7.83 -10.40
N THR A 227 -3.12 -9.09 -10.37
CA THR A 227 -2.25 -9.73 -11.37
C THR A 227 -3.02 -10.36 -12.54
N ASP A 228 -4.27 -9.99 -12.76
CA ASP A 228 -5.16 -10.49 -13.84
C ASP A 228 -4.83 -9.99 -15.26
N GLY A 229 -3.71 -9.29 -15.43
CA GLY A 229 -3.24 -8.73 -16.70
C GLY A 229 -4.05 -7.51 -17.19
N PHE A 230 -4.98 -6.97 -16.39
CA PHE A 230 -5.68 -5.74 -16.75
C PHE A 230 -4.77 -4.54 -16.56
N GLN A 231 -4.74 -3.64 -17.55
CA GLN A 231 -3.97 -2.40 -17.50
C GLN A 231 -4.81 -1.24 -18.04
N TRP A 232 -4.81 -0.12 -17.31
CA TRP A 232 -5.49 1.12 -17.72
C TRP A 232 -4.71 1.91 -18.77
N GLY A 233 -3.52 1.43 -19.14
CA GLY A 233 -2.61 2.06 -20.08
C GLY A 233 -1.16 1.73 -19.76
N PHE A 234 -0.28 2.03 -20.71
CA PHE A 234 1.15 1.90 -20.50
C PHE A 234 1.60 2.86 -19.39
N LYS A 235 2.26 2.34 -18.34
CA LYS A 235 2.70 3.11 -17.15
C LYS A 235 1.59 3.77 -16.32
N SER A 236 0.35 3.30 -16.43
CA SER A 236 -0.75 3.77 -15.56
C SER A 236 -0.63 3.31 -14.10
N GLY A 237 0.28 2.36 -13.82
CA GLY A 237 0.56 1.87 -12.48
C GLY A 237 -0.41 0.78 -12.00
N PRO A 238 -0.66 0.69 -10.68
CA PRO A 238 -1.59 -0.27 -10.09
C PRO A 238 -2.98 -0.20 -10.73
N ASN A 239 -3.62 -1.36 -10.91
CA ASN A 239 -4.88 -1.43 -11.65
C ASN A 239 -6.16 -1.33 -10.79
N LEU A 240 -6.08 -1.17 -9.46
CA LEU A 240 -7.24 -1.00 -8.58
C LEU A 240 -7.21 0.32 -7.81
N VAL A 241 -6.18 0.52 -7.00
CA VAL A 241 -6.02 1.76 -6.23
C VAL A 241 -4.59 2.23 -6.37
N TYR A 242 -4.42 3.52 -6.64
CA TYR A 242 -3.12 4.14 -6.58
C TYR A 242 -3.22 5.53 -5.98
N ILE A 243 -2.82 5.67 -4.72
CA ILE A 243 -2.77 6.93 -4.00
C ILE A 243 -1.31 7.19 -3.66
N LYS A 244 -0.79 8.38 -4.02
CA LYS A 244 0.57 8.80 -3.72
C LYS A 244 0.58 10.19 -3.09
N ASN A 245 1.30 10.33 -1.99
CA ASN A 245 1.49 11.59 -1.25
C ASN A 245 0.19 12.25 -0.78
N ASN A 246 -0.81 11.47 -0.37
CA ASN A 246 -2.11 12.01 0.03
C ASN A 246 -1.99 13.08 1.14
N THR A 247 -2.56 14.26 0.91
CA THR A 247 -2.74 15.29 1.94
C THR A 247 -4.21 15.53 2.30
N GLN A 248 -5.14 14.87 1.58
CA GLN A 248 -6.58 15.02 1.76
C GLN A 248 -7.08 14.34 3.04
N LYS A 249 -7.80 15.10 3.87
CA LYS A 249 -8.28 14.66 5.20
C LYS A 249 -9.41 13.64 5.15
N ASP A 250 -10.18 13.59 4.08
CA ASP A 250 -11.24 12.61 3.88
C ASP A 250 -10.67 11.25 3.48
N ILE A 251 -9.67 11.21 2.60
CA ILE A 251 -8.93 10.00 2.24
C ILE A 251 -8.10 9.50 3.41
N GLU A 252 -7.45 10.40 4.17
CA GLU A 252 -6.74 10.08 5.41
C GLU A 252 -7.65 9.36 6.42
N LYS A 253 -8.93 9.73 6.52
CA LYS A 253 -9.88 9.01 7.39
C LYS A 253 -10.16 7.58 6.94
N ILE A 254 -9.94 7.26 5.66
CA ILE A 254 -10.18 5.94 5.08
C ILE A 254 -8.91 5.08 5.17
N ILE A 255 -7.76 5.57 4.73
CA ILE A 255 -6.49 4.81 4.68
C ILE A 255 -5.62 4.97 5.93
N GLY A 256 -5.95 5.93 6.80
CA GLY A 256 -5.05 6.62 7.73
C GLY A 256 -3.94 5.81 8.36
N ARG A 257 -4.24 4.85 9.24
CA ARG A 257 -3.24 4.22 10.11
C ARG A 257 -2.84 2.81 9.70
N LEU A 258 -2.95 2.48 8.42
CA LEU A 258 -2.68 1.12 7.92
C LEU A 258 -1.25 0.65 8.25
N THR A 259 -0.26 1.52 8.01
CA THR A 259 1.16 1.23 8.29
C THR A 259 1.44 1.06 9.78
N ASN A 260 0.85 1.93 10.60
CA ASN A 260 0.96 1.88 12.05
C ASN A 260 0.38 0.57 12.61
N LEU A 261 -0.82 0.19 12.17
CA LEU A 261 -1.49 -1.05 12.61
C LEU A 261 -0.73 -2.29 12.16
N ALA A 262 -0.15 -2.29 10.95
CA ALA A 262 0.64 -3.42 10.48
C ALA A 262 1.91 -3.66 11.32
N TYR A 263 2.57 -2.59 11.75
CA TYR A 263 3.79 -2.68 12.54
C TYR A 263 3.51 -2.99 14.02
N TYR A 264 2.61 -2.24 14.65
CA TYR A 264 2.34 -2.37 16.10
C TYR A 264 1.32 -3.46 16.44
N GLY A 265 0.57 -3.95 15.45
CA GLY A 265 -0.59 -4.82 15.65
C GLY A 265 -1.88 -4.02 15.89
N SER A 266 -3.02 -4.67 15.66
CA SER A 266 -4.33 -4.07 15.90
C SER A 266 -4.92 -4.53 17.24
N PRO A 267 -5.81 -3.74 17.88
CA PRO A 267 -6.52 -4.19 19.08
C PRO A 267 -7.30 -5.50 18.88
N GLU A 268 -7.87 -5.70 17.69
CA GLU A 268 -8.60 -6.92 17.33
C GLU A 268 -7.67 -8.13 17.23
N GLU A 269 -6.44 -7.95 16.73
CA GLU A 269 -5.41 -8.98 16.74
C GLU A 269 -5.07 -9.37 18.18
N GLU A 270 -4.93 -8.40 19.09
CA GLU A 270 -4.67 -8.66 20.51
C GLU A 270 -5.79 -9.50 21.16
N GLU A 271 -7.06 -9.18 20.87
CA GLU A 271 -8.21 -9.96 21.35
C GLU A 271 -8.21 -11.38 20.78
N LEU A 272 -7.87 -11.55 19.51
CA LEU A 272 -7.78 -12.86 18.86
C LEU A 272 -6.65 -13.72 19.44
N ILE A 273 -5.49 -13.12 19.72
CA ILE A 273 -4.38 -13.77 20.42
C ILE A 273 -4.81 -14.20 21.82
N LYS A 274 -5.45 -13.30 22.60
CA LYS A 274 -5.96 -13.62 23.94
C LYS A 274 -6.94 -14.79 23.94
N LYS A 275 -7.83 -14.85 22.94
CA LYS A 275 -8.82 -15.93 22.79
C LYS A 275 -8.18 -17.27 22.37
N THR A 276 -7.15 -17.22 21.55
CA THR A 276 -6.46 -18.42 21.02
C THR A 276 -5.31 -18.89 21.91
N PHE A 277 -4.91 -18.09 22.90
CA PHE A 277 -3.83 -18.42 23.82
C PHE A 277 -4.09 -19.75 24.53
N PRO A 278 -3.14 -20.70 24.52
CA PRO A 278 -3.36 -22.02 25.08
C PRO A 278 -3.50 -21.95 26.60
N LYS A 279 -4.51 -22.65 27.13
CA LYS A 279 -4.67 -22.79 28.58
C LYS A 279 -3.58 -23.71 29.16
N PRO A 280 -3.20 -23.53 30.44
CA PRO A 280 -2.18 -24.35 31.08
C PRO A 280 -2.42 -25.87 30.97
N GLU A 281 -3.67 -26.33 31.02
CA GLU A 281 -3.98 -27.76 30.96
C GLU A 281 -3.59 -28.38 29.62
N LYS A 282 -3.77 -27.64 28.51
CA LYS A 282 -3.40 -28.10 27.17
C LYS A 282 -1.88 -28.18 27.01
N ILE A 283 -1.15 -27.24 27.64
CA ILE A 283 0.31 -27.25 27.64
C ILE A 283 0.85 -28.38 28.53
N ASN A 284 0.25 -28.61 29.70
CA ASN A 284 0.65 -29.70 30.59
C ASN A 284 0.46 -31.07 29.91
N SER A 285 -0.68 -31.29 29.24
CA SER A 285 -0.88 -32.51 28.44
C SER A 285 0.19 -32.68 27.36
N MET A 286 0.57 -31.59 26.67
CA MET A 286 1.64 -31.64 25.68
C MET A 286 3.00 -31.99 26.30
N ILE A 287 3.30 -31.45 27.50
CA ILE A 287 4.53 -31.78 28.23
C ILE A 287 4.55 -33.26 28.60
N ASP A 288 3.44 -33.79 29.13
CA ASP A 288 3.31 -35.20 29.51
C ASP A 288 3.43 -36.13 28.30
N ASP A 289 2.89 -35.73 27.15
CA ASP A 289 2.99 -36.49 25.89
C ASP A 289 4.42 -36.50 25.31
N ILE A 290 5.16 -35.39 25.43
CA ILE A 290 6.54 -35.28 24.93
C ILE A 290 7.54 -35.98 25.86
N TYR A 291 7.35 -35.83 27.17
CA TYR A 291 8.29 -36.27 28.20
C TYR A 291 7.71 -37.42 29.02
N VAL A 292 7.58 -38.58 28.37
CA VAL A 292 7.16 -39.80 29.04
C VAL A 292 8.29 -40.29 29.95
N ILE A 293 8.07 -40.22 31.26
CA ILE A 293 8.94 -40.86 32.24
C ILE A 293 8.68 -42.36 32.19
N ASP A 294 9.73 -43.16 32.07
CA ASP A 294 9.60 -44.61 32.08
C ASP A 294 8.99 -45.10 33.41
N SER A 295 8.23 -46.19 33.34
CA SER A 295 7.45 -46.68 34.48
C SER A 295 8.29 -47.13 35.67
N ASP A 296 9.56 -47.50 35.45
CA ASP A 296 10.50 -47.90 36.50
C ASP A 296 11.03 -46.67 37.25
N THR A 297 11.32 -45.58 36.54
CA THR A 297 11.69 -44.28 37.13
C THR A 297 10.52 -43.68 37.92
N VAL A 298 9.27 -43.77 37.42
CA VAL A 298 8.08 -43.33 38.18
C VAL A 298 7.94 -44.10 39.50
N ARG A 299 8.12 -45.42 39.46
CA ARG A 299 8.09 -46.28 40.66
C ARG A 299 9.22 -45.95 41.62
N PHE A 300 10.42 -45.68 41.11
CA PHE A 300 11.57 -45.27 41.92
C PHE A 300 11.30 -43.95 42.64
N LEU A 301 10.76 -42.95 41.96
CA LEU A 301 10.44 -41.64 42.54
C LEU A 301 9.37 -41.74 43.63
N GLN A 302 8.31 -42.52 43.38
CA GLN A 302 7.23 -42.77 44.36
C GLN A 302 7.74 -43.49 45.61
N LYS A 303 8.57 -44.53 45.43
CA LYS A 303 9.14 -45.30 46.54
C LYS A 303 10.03 -44.47 47.47
N ASN A 304 10.69 -43.44 46.93
CA ASN A 304 11.57 -42.54 47.67
C ASN A 304 10.86 -41.25 48.15
N ASN A 305 9.54 -41.14 48.00
CA ASN A 305 8.75 -39.96 48.40
C ASN A 305 9.21 -38.64 47.73
N ILE A 306 9.80 -38.74 46.53
CA ILE A 306 10.28 -37.58 45.77
C ILE A 306 9.10 -37.03 44.96
N ASN A 307 8.47 -35.97 45.47
CA ASN A 307 7.40 -35.27 44.75
C ASN A 307 7.99 -34.16 43.87
N LEU A 308 8.02 -34.40 42.55
CA LEU A 308 8.58 -33.48 41.56
C LEU A 308 7.82 -32.13 41.48
N GLU A 309 6.52 -32.11 41.77
CA GLU A 309 5.71 -30.88 41.75
C GLU A 309 6.11 -29.88 42.86
N ASN A 310 6.58 -30.39 44.00
CA ASN A 310 7.05 -29.57 45.13
C ASN A 310 8.46 -29.00 44.93
N ILE A 311 9.25 -29.56 44.01
CA ILE A 311 10.61 -29.11 43.71
C ILE A 311 10.59 -27.92 42.74
N ILE A 312 9.70 -27.96 41.75
CA ILE A 312 9.56 -26.89 40.74
C ILE A 312 9.01 -25.59 41.36
N ASN A 313 8.05 -25.68 42.29
CA ASN A 313 7.48 -24.50 42.97
C ASN A 313 8.42 -23.82 43.98
N LYS A 314 9.52 -24.47 44.38
CA LYS A 314 10.55 -23.85 45.25
C LYS A 314 11.63 -23.09 44.46
N GLY A 315 11.78 -23.36 43.17
CA GLY A 315 12.74 -22.65 42.30
C GLY A 315 12.26 -21.25 41.89
N SER A 316 10.96 -21.09 41.62
CA SER A 316 10.39 -19.82 41.15
C SER A 316 10.23 -18.74 42.24
N ALA A 317 10.27 -19.13 43.52
CA ALA A 317 10.26 -18.18 44.65
C ALA A 317 11.66 -17.68 45.06
N ALA A 318 12.73 -18.23 44.47
CA ALA A 318 14.10 -17.87 44.82
C ALA A 318 14.69 -16.71 43.98
N ASP A 319 14.12 -16.41 42.81
CA ASP A 319 14.65 -15.39 41.87
C ASP A 319 13.86 -14.07 41.85
N SER A 320 12.92 -13.86 42.79
CA SER A 320 12.22 -12.57 42.97
C SER A 320 12.70 -11.82 44.22
N LYS A 321 14.01 -11.57 44.32
CA LYS A 321 14.59 -10.63 45.29
C LYS A 321 15.58 -9.69 44.63
#